data_AF-A0A239R2R2-F1
#
_entry.id   AF-A0A239R2R2-F1
#
_cell.length_a   1.000
_cell.length_b   1.000
_cell.length_c   1.000
_cell.angle_alpha   90.00
_cell.angle_beta   90.00
_cell.angle_gamma   90.00
#
_symmetry.space_group_name_H-M   'P 1'
#
loop_
_entity.id
_entity.type
_entity.pdbx_description
1 polymer ?
#
loop_
_entity_poly.entity_id
_entity_poly.type
_entity_poly.pdbx_seq_one_letter_code
_entity_poly.pdbx_strand_id
1 'polypeptide(L)'
;MKKVLHKTTFISLCFVLGLLLTGCSETNAKENNDTGSTMVTTEASGENDVSDTTELSAANELPNEISDEDVLNQISSDAIQDITINSHNSESLTQCDYGTQYITRDTVNATYNAGNITGLLPQTVSKDYEFYLNKDTSEWEMLSDTITACEVDNSALPNSSWKCESIDSASAKLLFGDEIESDEKGTLYFHFLKRAGLFSFNLSNEKNTSTERFFTTVGTNGKMNWISDNANIEKSFSITDGSINDSGEVVFEISTDNNTLSINIGTDVVCISEHEYDEALGLEVDENKVYLDTLPVFEVTTASAEAGMWKDEIGLKAENVSPELTWDAVDGATRYAVLMIDETTAGKWFHWYALVDKTHLDEGEYTDIASGYAGPYPTETHQYNVYVIALRDEPSDFFYKVDAQGEDIFGRVNNLNTASDGSAGNVLAYGVIEAKYTPSEDYYGYR
;
A
#
# COMPACT_ATOMS: atom_id res chain seq x y z
N MET A 1 53.99 24.83 -13.79
CA MET A 1 53.67 23.43 -14.11
C MET A 1 52.16 23.29 -14.12
N LYS A 2 51.55 23.13 -15.31
CA LYS A 2 50.09 22.95 -15.48
C LYS A 2 49.79 21.45 -15.46
N LYS A 3 48.93 20.98 -14.56
CA LYS A 3 48.37 19.62 -14.61
C LYS A 3 47.07 19.67 -15.42
N VAL A 4 47.04 18.89 -16.50
CA VAL A 4 45.90 18.68 -17.40
C VAL A 4 45.12 17.49 -16.85
N LEU A 5 43.83 17.69 -16.55
CA LEU A 5 42.92 16.64 -16.14
C LEU A 5 42.25 16.06 -17.40
N HIS A 6 42.50 14.79 -17.71
CA HIS A 6 41.79 14.07 -18.78
C HIS A 6 40.44 13.60 -18.24
N LYS A 7 39.34 14.03 -18.88
CA LYS A 7 38.01 13.43 -18.72
C LYS A 7 37.89 12.28 -19.72
N THR A 8 37.66 11.08 -19.23
CA THR A 8 37.34 9.90 -20.04
C THR A 8 35.83 9.72 -20.05
N THR A 9 35.22 9.83 -21.23
CA THR A 9 33.79 9.62 -21.45
C THR A 9 33.56 8.14 -21.75
N PHE A 10 32.79 7.43 -20.93
CA PHE A 10 32.27 6.10 -21.27
C PHE A 10 30.95 6.25 -22.02
N ILE A 11 30.92 5.78 -23.27
CA ILE A 11 29.70 5.60 -24.07
C ILE A 11 29.27 4.16 -23.85
N SER A 12 28.15 3.94 -23.17
CA SER A 12 27.52 2.62 -23.06
C SER A 12 26.55 2.43 -24.23
N LEU A 13 26.80 1.37 -25.00
CA LEU A 13 26.09 0.99 -26.22
C LEU A 13 25.12 -0.15 -25.85
N CYS A 14 23.83 0.14 -25.72
CA CYS A 14 22.83 -0.90 -25.50
C CYS A 14 22.35 -1.50 -26.84
N PHE A 15 22.66 -2.78 -27.03
CA PHE A 15 22.08 -3.65 -28.05
C PHE A 15 20.62 -3.96 -27.71
N VAL A 16 19.72 -3.74 -28.66
CA VAL A 16 18.33 -4.23 -28.62
C VAL A 16 18.28 -5.53 -29.39
N LEU A 17 17.96 -6.64 -28.71
CA LEU A 17 17.63 -7.91 -29.36
C LEU A 17 16.16 -8.22 -29.05
N GLY A 18 15.31 -8.07 -30.08
CA GLY A 18 13.91 -8.45 -30.03
C GLY A 18 13.73 -9.93 -30.36
N LEU A 19 12.91 -10.62 -29.58
CA LEU A 19 12.38 -11.95 -29.89
C LEU A 19 10.92 -11.98 -29.47
N LEU A 20 10.03 -11.84 -30.47
CA LEU A 20 8.60 -12.14 -30.39
C LEU A 20 8.41 -13.62 -30.73
N LEU A 21 7.79 -14.37 -29.83
CA LEU A 21 7.15 -15.65 -30.14
C LEU A 21 5.69 -15.57 -29.70
N THR A 22 4.81 -15.35 -30.68
CA THR A 22 3.36 -15.55 -30.56
C THR A 22 3.02 -16.94 -31.07
N GLY A 23 2.34 -17.75 -30.26
CA GLY A 23 1.86 -19.06 -30.65
C GLY A 23 0.55 -19.43 -29.96
N CYS A 24 -0.44 -19.77 -30.79
CA CYS A 24 -1.63 -20.59 -30.52
C CYS A 24 -2.73 -19.98 -29.64
N SER A 25 -4.04 -20.18 -29.88
CA SER A 25 -4.79 -20.84 -30.95
C SER A 25 -6.27 -20.55 -30.71
N GLU A 26 -7.01 -20.20 -31.77
CA GLU A 26 -8.47 -20.04 -31.74
C GLU A 26 -9.18 -21.41 -31.69
N THR A 27 -10.16 -21.55 -30.79
CA THR A 27 -11.17 -22.62 -30.86
C THR A 27 -12.54 -22.02 -31.10
N ASN A 28 -13.11 -22.41 -32.25
CA ASN A 28 -14.43 -22.08 -32.75
C ASN A 28 -15.55 -22.58 -31.81
N ALA A 29 -16.47 -21.68 -31.46
CA ALA A 29 -17.79 -22.04 -30.95
C ALA A 29 -18.73 -22.34 -32.12
N LYS A 30 -19.36 -23.53 -32.10
CA LYS A 30 -20.45 -23.90 -33.00
C LYS A 30 -21.78 -23.53 -32.35
N GLU A 31 -22.53 -22.66 -33.03
CA GLU A 31 -23.97 -22.52 -32.89
C GLU A 31 -24.68 -23.84 -33.24
N ASN A 32 -25.72 -24.17 -32.49
CA ASN A 32 -26.81 -25.01 -32.98
C ASN A 32 -28.14 -24.45 -32.49
N ASN A 33 -28.98 -24.16 -33.47
CA ASN A 33 -30.38 -23.79 -33.32
C ASN A 33 -31.25 -24.99 -32.87
N ASP A 34 -32.39 -24.61 -32.29
CA ASP A 34 -33.74 -24.98 -32.75
C ASP A 34 -34.62 -25.82 -31.81
N THR A 35 -35.92 -25.51 -31.92
CA THR A 35 -37.13 -26.11 -31.36
C THR A 35 -37.47 -25.69 -29.92
N GLY A 36 -38.50 -24.91 -29.61
CA GLY A 36 -39.79 -24.70 -30.26
C GLY A 36 -40.86 -25.55 -29.55
N SER A 37 -41.65 -24.94 -28.66
CA SER A 37 -42.98 -25.47 -28.32
C SER A 37 -43.88 -24.40 -27.68
N THR A 38 -45.02 -24.25 -28.32
CA THR A 38 -46.15 -23.37 -28.00
C THR A 38 -47.16 -24.10 -27.11
N MET A 39 -48.06 -23.35 -26.47
CA MET A 39 -49.37 -23.73 -25.85
C MET A 39 -49.39 -23.59 -24.31
N VAL A 40 -50.44 -23.14 -23.64
CA VAL A 40 -51.78 -22.61 -23.96
C VAL A 40 -52.28 -21.94 -22.68
N THR A 41 -52.94 -20.78 -22.80
CA THR A 41 -53.72 -20.15 -21.71
C THR A 41 -55.08 -20.82 -21.57
N THR A 42 -55.47 -21.25 -20.37
CA THR A 42 -56.89 -21.45 -20.03
C THR A 42 -57.14 -21.12 -18.55
N GLU A 43 -58.00 -20.14 -18.31
CA GLU A 43 -58.65 -19.88 -17.03
C GLU A 43 -59.83 -20.84 -16.86
N ALA A 44 -60.04 -21.36 -15.64
CA ALA A 44 -61.38 -21.67 -15.13
C ALA A 44 -61.36 -21.82 -13.61
N SER A 45 -62.36 -21.19 -13.01
CA SER A 45 -62.74 -21.14 -11.60
C SER A 45 -63.31 -22.46 -11.08
N GLY A 46 -63.19 -22.68 -9.76
CA GLY A 46 -63.90 -23.75 -9.04
C GLY A 46 -63.71 -23.63 -7.52
N GLU A 47 -64.77 -23.20 -6.84
CA GLU A 47 -64.94 -23.16 -5.38
C GLU A 47 -65.10 -24.54 -4.73
N ASN A 48 -64.83 -24.55 -3.41
CA ASN A 48 -65.19 -25.51 -2.36
C ASN A 48 -64.38 -26.81 -2.29
N ASP A 49 -63.67 -27.04 -1.18
CA ASP A 49 -64.27 -27.74 -0.04
C ASP A 49 -63.38 -27.69 1.21
N VAL A 50 -64.05 -27.70 2.36
CA VAL A 50 -63.51 -27.68 3.72
C VAL A 50 -62.92 -29.06 4.04
N SER A 51 -61.65 -29.12 4.46
CA SER A 51 -61.19 -30.26 5.26
C SER A 51 -60.09 -29.84 6.23
N ASP A 52 -60.37 -30.14 7.51
CA ASP A 52 -59.45 -30.21 8.64
C ASP A 52 -58.07 -30.70 8.21
N THR A 53 -57.08 -29.81 8.29
CA THR A 53 -55.67 -30.20 8.26
C THR A 53 -55.06 -29.87 9.59
N THR A 54 -54.69 -30.96 10.25
CA THR A 54 -53.87 -31.07 11.44
C THR A 54 -52.65 -30.15 11.32
N GLU A 55 -52.33 -29.42 12.39
CA GLU A 55 -51.03 -28.74 12.56
C GLU A 55 -49.90 -29.78 12.37
N LEU A 56 -49.45 -29.91 11.12
CA LEU A 56 -48.16 -30.46 10.80
C LEU A 56 -47.16 -29.47 11.37
N SER A 57 -46.48 -29.92 12.42
CA SER A 57 -45.26 -29.33 12.96
C SER A 57 -44.50 -28.60 11.86
N ALA A 58 -44.26 -27.30 12.03
CA ALA A 58 -43.32 -26.55 11.21
C ALA A 58 -42.04 -27.38 11.13
N ALA A 59 -41.85 -28.08 10.01
CA ALA A 59 -40.57 -28.68 9.70
C ALA A 59 -39.65 -27.48 9.63
N ASN A 60 -38.74 -27.35 10.59
CA ASN A 60 -37.70 -26.34 10.55
C ASN A 60 -37.03 -26.49 9.19
N GLU A 61 -37.36 -25.60 8.25
CA GLU A 61 -36.65 -25.51 6.99
C GLU A 61 -35.21 -25.20 7.38
N LEU A 62 -34.32 -26.14 7.05
CA LEU A 62 -32.91 -25.96 7.32
C LEU A 62 -32.43 -24.74 6.53
N PRO A 63 -31.56 -23.90 7.12
CA PRO A 63 -31.08 -22.71 6.45
C PRO A 63 -30.35 -23.10 5.15
N ASN A 64 -30.61 -22.34 4.09
CA ASN A 64 -30.01 -22.60 2.79
C ASN A 64 -28.57 -22.07 2.68
N GLU A 65 -28.17 -21.13 3.55
CA GLU A 65 -26.86 -20.48 3.59
C GLU A 65 -26.43 -20.24 5.05
N ILE A 66 -25.12 -20.08 5.30
CA ILE A 66 -24.62 -19.70 6.64
C ILE A 66 -24.84 -18.19 6.85
N SER A 67 -25.12 -17.75 8.07
CA SER A 67 -25.29 -16.31 8.35
C SER A 67 -23.94 -15.59 8.40
N ASP A 68 -23.91 -14.31 7.99
CA ASP A 68 -22.71 -13.46 8.12
C ASP A 68 -22.16 -13.45 9.56
N GLU A 69 -23.04 -13.47 10.57
CA GLU A 69 -22.64 -13.50 11.98
C GLU A 69 -21.90 -14.81 12.33
N ASP A 70 -22.40 -15.95 11.85
CA ASP A 70 -21.74 -17.25 12.05
C ASP A 70 -20.43 -17.35 11.27
N VAL A 71 -20.38 -16.80 10.04
CA VAL A 71 -19.14 -16.69 9.26
C VAL A 71 -18.12 -15.90 10.06
N LEU A 72 -18.47 -14.68 10.48
CA LEU A 72 -17.59 -13.80 11.25
C LEU A 72 -17.09 -14.47 12.52
N ASN A 73 -17.96 -15.18 13.26
CA ASN A 73 -17.57 -15.90 14.46
C ASN A 73 -16.56 -17.03 14.20
N GLN A 74 -16.64 -17.69 13.03
CA GLN A 74 -15.73 -18.78 12.68
C GLN A 74 -14.38 -18.29 12.11
N ILE A 75 -14.35 -17.15 11.41
CA ILE A 75 -13.13 -16.65 10.75
C ILE A 75 -12.40 -15.55 11.52
N SER A 76 -13.03 -14.92 12.52
CA SER A 76 -12.39 -13.86 13.30
C SER A 76 -11.22 -14.39 14.14
N SER A 77 -10.11 -13.65 14.13
CA SER A 77 -8.95 -13.88 14.98
C SER A 77 -8.29 -12.55 15.35
N ASP A 78 -7.44 -12.54 16.38
CA ASP A 78 -6.72 -11.32 16.81
C ASP A 78 -5.82 -10.71 15.70
N ALA A 79 -5.47 -11.50 14.68
CA ALA A 79 -4.61 -11.08 13.57
C ALA A 79 -5.38 -10.50 12.36
N ILE A 80 -6.71 -10.57 12.36
CA ILE A 80 -7.58 -10.19 11.23
C ILE A 80 -8.49 -9.03 11.64
N GLN A 81 -8.56 -8.00 10.80
CA GLN A 81 -9.37 -6.80 11.02
C GLN A 81 -10.23 -6.49 9.77
N ASP A 82 -11.26 -5.66 9.95
CA ASP A 82 -12.08 -5.11 8.85
C ASP A 82 -12.68 -6.14 7.89
N ILE A 83 -13.19 -7.26 8.44
CA ILE A 83 -13.78 -8.33 7.63
C ILE A 83 -15.04 -7.84 6.91
N THR A 84 -15.05 -8.02 5.60
CA THR A 84 -16.17 -7.73 4.71
C THR A 84 -16.61 -9.02 4.02
N ILE A 85 -17.87 -9.41 4.21
CA ILE A 85 -18.49 -10.52 3.46
C ILE A 85 -18.94 -9.99 2.11
N ASN A 86 -18.39 -10.55 1.03
CA ASN A 86 -18.63 -10.06 -0.33
C ASN A 86 -19.77 -10.82 -1.01
N SER A 87 -19.89 -12.13 -0.77
CA SER A 87 -20.91 -12.97 -1.41
C SER A 87 -21.08 -14.32 -0.73
N HIS A 88 -22.28 -14.89 -0.87
CA HIS A 88 -22.61 -16.30 -0.60
C HIS A 88 -22.92 -17.03 -1.91
N ASN A 89 -22.59 -18.32 -1.97
CA ASN A 89 -22.95 -19.20 -3.06
C ASN A 89 -23.27 -20.59 -2.52
N SER A 90 -24.56 -20.80 -2.26
CA SER A 90 -25.09 -22.01 -1.63
C SER A 90 -25.62 -23.03 -2.63
N GLU A 91 -25.33 -24.30 -2.38
CA GLU A 91 -25.84 -25.42 -3.16
C GLU A 91 -26.15 -26.66 -2.30
N SER A 92 -27.20 -27.39 -2.68
CA SER A 92 -27.52 -28.66 -2.05
C SER A 92 -26.59 -29.77 -2.55
N LEU A 93 -26.14 -30.60 -1.62
CA LEU A 93 -25.24 -31.71 -1.88
C LEU A 93 -25.99 -33.04 -1.85
N THR A 94 -25.65 -33.91 -2.80
CA THR A 94 -26.03 -35.33 -2.73
C THR A 94 -24.90 -36.19 -2.15
N GLN A 95 -23.66 -35.74 -2.35
CA GLN A 95 -22.43 -36.32 -1.82
C GLN A 95 -21.33 -35.25 -1.87
N CYS A 96 -20.42 -35.24 -0.91
CA CYS A 96 -19.17 -34.46 -0.96
C CYS A 96 -17.99 -35.30 -0.46
N ASP A 97 -16.78 -34.78 -0.64
CA ASP A 97 -15.54 -35.47 -0.27
C ASP A 97 -15.37 -35.64 1.26
N TYR A 98 -16.09 -34.85 2.05
CA TYR A 98 -16.07 -34.89 3.52
C TYR A 98 -17.09 -35.86 4.13
N GLY A 99 -17.91 -36.51 3.29
CA GLY A 99 -18.86 -37.54 3.68
C GLY A 99 -20.32 -37.23 3.34
N THR A 100 -21.21 -38.16 3.70
CA THR A 100 -22.64 -38.10 3.36
C THR A 100 -23.49 -37.39 4.43
N GLN A 101 -22.87 -36.93 5.51
CA GLN A 101 -23.54 -36.18 6.57
C GLN A 101 -23.82 -34.72 6.17
N TYR A 102 -23.04 -34.17 5.24
CA TYR A 102 -23.24 -32.81 4.75
C TYR A 102 -24.26 -32.76 3.63
N ILE A 103 -25.19 -31.82 3.73
CA ILE A 103 -26.35 -31.72 2.83
C ILE A 103 -26.41 -30.40 2.06
N THR A 104 -25.67 -29.38 2.51
CA THR A 104 -25.56 -28.08 1.86
C THR A 104 -24.11 -27.64 1.97
N ARG A 105 -23.58 -27.04 0.89
CA ARG A 105 -22.33 -26.29 0.88
C ARG A 105 -22.66 -24.83 0.65
N ASP A 106 -22.01 -23.94 1.38
CA ASP A 106 -22.01 -22.50 1.11
C ASP A 106 -20.58 -22.02 0.94
N THR A 107 -20.26 -21.48 -0.24
CA THR A 107 -18.97 -20.86 -0.51
C THR A 107 -19.10 -19.37 -0.26
N VAL A 108 -18.42 -18.89 0.78
CA VAL A 108 -18.45 -17.48 1.20
C VAL A 108 -17.16 -16.81 0.79
N ASN A 109 -17.26 -15.78 -0.05
CA ASN A 109 -16.12 -14.92 -0.36
C ASN A 109 -16.08 -13.77 0.65
N ALA A 110 -14.94 -13.60 1.31
CA ALA A 110 -14.73 -12.48 2.23
C ALA A 110 -13.35 -11.85 2.05
N THR A 111 -13.29 -10.54 2.29
CA THR A 111 -12.06 -9.75 2.27
C THR A 111 -11.77 -9.22 3.67
N TYR A 112 -10.51 -9.17 4.07
CA TYR A 112 -10.11 -8.63 5.36
C TYR A 112 -8.70 -8.02 5.31
N ASN A 113 -8.39 -7.21 6.33
CA ASN A 113 -7.07 -6.68 6.55
C ASN A 113 -6.27 -7.59 7.49
N ALA A 114 -5.07 -8.01 7.06
CA ALA A 114 -4.11 -8.71 7.90
C ALA A 114 -2.93 -7.78 8.21
N GLY A 115 -2.46 -7.74 9.45
CA GLY A 115 -1.29 -6.92 9.77
C GLY A 115 -0.90 -6.88 11.25
N ASN A 116 0.13 -7.64 11.62
CA ASN A 116 0.87 -7.48 12.88
C ASN A 116 2.07 -6.52 12.78
N ILE A 117 2.50 -6.13 11.58
CA ILE A 117 3.65 -5.22 11.38
C ILE A 117 3.19 -3.77 11.56
N THR A 118 2.78 -3.38 12.78
CA THR A 118 2.60 -1.98 13.24
C THR A 118 2.19 -0.96 12.15
N GLY A 119 1.20 -1.28 11.31
CA GLY A 119 0.71 -0.41 10.22
C GLY A 119 1.65 -0.12 9.05
N LEU A 120 2.82 -0.75 8.91
CA LEU A 120 3.80 -0.39 7.87
C LEU A 120 3.61 -1.13 6.54
N LEU A 121 3.07 -2.34 6.56
CA LEU A 121 2.77 -3.12 5.35
C LEU A 121 1.39 -3.77 5.49
N PRO A 122 0.30 -2.98 5.55
CA PRO A 122 -1.03 -3.53 5.66
C PRO A 122 -1.36 -4.39 4.43
N GLN A 123 -2.17 -5.42 4.64
CA GLN A 123 -2.42 -6.43 3.64
C GLN A 123 -3.91 -6.62 3.49
N THR A 124 -4.36 -6.67 2.24
CA THR A 124 -5.73 -7.01 1.90
C THR A 124 -5.74 -8.44 1.40
N VAL A 125 -6.48 -9.31 2.08
CA VAL A 125 -6.60 -10.73 1.71
C VAL A 125 -8.06 -11.04 1.38
N SER A 126 -8.29 -11.68 0.24
CA SER A 126 -9.58 -12.26 -0.11
C SER A 126 -9.50 -13.79 -0.07
N LYS A 127 -10.47 -14.42 0.61
CA LYS A 127 -10.59 -15.87 0.73
C LYS A 127 -11.99 -16.32 0.36
N ASP A 128 -12.07 -17.50 -0.26
CA ASP A 128 -13.27 -18.32 -0.33
C ASP A 128 -13.24 -19.31 0.84
N TYR A 129 -14.28 -19.30 1.66
CA TYR A 129 -14.49 -20.23 2.77
C TYR A 129 -15.62 -21.18 2.40
N GLU A 130 -15.40 -22.50 2.53
CA GLU A 130 -16.46 -23.48 2.30
C GLU A 130 -17.02 -23.99 3.63
N PHE A 131 -18.27 -23.59 3.90
CA PHE A 131 -19.05 -24.06 5.02
C PHE A 131 -19.97 -25.19 4.59
N TYR A 132 -20.13 -26.20 5.44
CA TYR A 132 -20.98 -27.35 5.17
C TYR A 132 -21.98 -27.57 6.28
N LEU A 133 -23.27 -27.66 5.92
CA LEU A 133 -24.34 -27.92 6.87
C LEU A 133 -24.40 -29.43 7.17
N ASN A 134 -24.10 -29.80 8.41
CA ASN A 134 -24.17 -31.18 8.88
C ASN A 134 -25.61 -31.55 9.25
N LYS A 135 -26.20 -32.53 8.58
CA LYS A 135 -27.61 -32.92 8.79
C LYS A 135 -27.88 -33.56 10.15
N ASP A 136 -26.85 -34.10 10.79
CA ASP A 136 -27.00 -34.82 12.05
C ASP A 136 -26.93 -33.85 13.25
N THR A 137 -26.16 -32.77 13.13
CA THR A 137 -26.01 -31.73 14.18
C THR A 137 -26.82 -30.47 13.90
N SER A 138 -27.19 -30.22 12.64
CA SER A 138 -27.74 -28.95 12.15
C SER A 138 -26.79 -27.75 12.37
N GLU A 139 -25.48 -28.00 12.38
CA GLU A 139 -24.44 -26.97 12.52
C GLU A 139 -23.67 -26.80 11.20
N TRP A 140 -23.26 -25.56 10.92
CA TRP A 140 -22.36 -25.24 9.82
C TRP A 140 -20.91 -25.44 10.26
N GLU A 141 -20.16 -26.25 9.52
CA GLU A 141 -18.75 -26.51 9.76
C GLU A 141 -17.91 -25.92 8.62
N MET A 142 -16.94 -25.05 8.94
CA MET A 142 -15.92 -24.62 7.97
C MET A 142 -14.95 -25.76 7.71
N LEU A 143 -14.91 -26.27 6.47
CA LEU A 143 -14.07 -27.43 6.12
C LEU A 143 -12.92 -27.08 5.18
N SER A 144 -13.01 -25.97 4.46
CA SER A 144 -11.92 -25.48 3.62
C SER A 144 -11.88 -23.96 3.57
N ASP A 145 -10.69 -23.42 3.33
CA ASP A 145 -10.47 -22.05 2.96
C ASP A 145 -9.49 -21.98 1.78
N THR A 146 -9.63 -20.98 0.92
CA THR A 146 -8.77 -20.79 -0.24
C THR A 146 -8.59 -19.31 -0.52
N ILE A 147 -7.34 -18.82 -0.46
CA ILE A 147 -7.03 -17.43 -0.84
C ILE A 147 -7.25 -17.25 -2.34
N THR A 148 -8.08 -16.26 -2.68
CA THR A 148 -8.41 -15.86 -4.05
C THR A 148 -7.73 -14.57 -4.48
N ALA A 149 -7.29 -13.74 -3.54
CA ALA A 149 -6.42 -12.59 -3.80
C ALA A 149 -5.61 -12.22 -2.54
N CYS A 150 -4.43 -11.65 -2.75
CA CYS A 150 -3.61 -11.07 -1.69
C CYS A 150 -2.90 -9.85 -2.26
N GLU A 151 -3.02 -8.73 -1.56
CA GLU A 151 -2.36 -7.47 -1.87
C GLU A 151 -1.65 -6.97 -0.63
N VAL A 152 -0.48 -6.36 -0.84
CA VAL A 152 0.31 -5.75 0.24
C VAL A 152 0.54 -4.32 -0.16
N ASP A 153 0.13 -3.41 0.70
CA ASP A 153 0.47 -2.02 0.56
C ASP A 153 1.95 -1.84 0.88
N ASN A 154 2.74 -1.64 -0.16
CA ASN A 154 4.18 -1.44 -0.05
C ASN A 154 4.58 0.04 -0.13
N SER A 155 3.61 0.95 -0.02
CA SER A 155 3.83 2.41 -0.12
C SER A 155 4.77 2.95 0.95
N ALA A 156 4.90 2.26 2.09
CA ALA A 156 5.83 2.61 3.15
C ALA A 156 7.28 2.15 2.89
N LEU A 157 7.54 1.27 1.90
CA LEU A 157 8.92 0.82 1.62
C LEU A 157 9.76 1.91 0.95
N PRO A 158 9.33 2.58 -0.15
CA PRO A 158 10.17 3.57 -0.81
C PRO A 158 10.69 4.65 0.15
N ASN A 159 12.00 4.88 0.11
CA ASN A 159 12.73 5.83 0.97
C ASN A 159 12.64 5.55 2.48
N SER A 160 12.30 4.32 2.88
CA SER A 160 12.31 3.94 4.30
C SER A 160 13.62 3.26 4.71
N SER A 161 13.92 3.38 6.00
CA SER A 161 15.10 2.78 6.62
C SER A 161 14.68 1.77 7.68
N TRP A 162 15.45 0.70 7.81
CA TRP A 162 15.14 -0.42 8.69
C TRP A 162 16.41 -0.95 9.35
N LYS A 163 16.28 -1.59 10.52
CA LYS A 163 17.41 -2.23 11.21
C LYS A 163 17.08 -3.65 11.67
N CYS A 164 18.09 -4.50 11.67
CA CYS A 164 18.09 -5.85 12.21
C CYS A 164 19.29 -6.03 13.14
N GLU A 165 19.02 -6.15 14.44
CA GLU A 165 20.03 -6.37 15.48
C GLU A 165 20.24 -7.87 15.78
N SER A 166 19.35 -8.74 15.28
CA SER A 166 19.30 -10.17 15.60
C SER A 166 19.98 -11.07 14.56
N ILE A 167 20.52 -10.53 13.47
CA ILE A 167 21.16 -11.33 12.42
C ILE A 167 22.43 -12.00 12.94
N ASP A 168 22.52 -13.32 12.76
CA ASP A 168 23.70 -14.08 13.16
C ASP A 168 24.88 -13.88 12.19
N SER A 169 26.10 -14.10 12.67
CA SER A 169 27.31 -13.88 11.87
C SER A 169 27.40 -14.76 10.61
N ALA A 170 26.74 -15.93 10.56
CA ALA A 170 26.73 -16.76 9.35
C ALA A 170 25.81 -16.16 8.29
N SER A 171 24.64 -15.68 8.69
CA SER A 171 23.71 -14.93 7.83
C SER A 171 24.31 -13.61 7.33
N ALA A 172 25.00 -12.86 8.20
CA ALA A 172 25.73 -11.65 7.79
C ALA A 172 26.83 -11.98 6.77
N LYS A 173 27.62 -13.04 6.99
CA LYS A 173 28.62 -13.50 6.02
C LYS A 173 28.03 -13.95 4.70
N LEU A 174 26.82 -14.47 4.69
CA LEU A 174 26.14 -14.81 3.44
C LEU A 174 25.91 -13.55 2.58
N LEU A 175 25.53 -12.44 3.19
CA LEU A 175 25.31 -11.17 2.49
C LEU A 175 26.63 -10.44 2.12
N PHE A 176 27.56 -10.34 3.07
CA PHE A 176 28.75 -9.50 2.93
C PHE A 176 30.03 -10.26 2.56
N GLY A 177 30.01 -11.60 2.59
CA GLY A 177 31.17 -12.43 2.24
C GLY A 177 32.32 -12.31 3.24
N ASP A 178 33.55 -12.33 2.72
CA ASP A 178 34.79 -12.25 3.50
C ASP A 178 35.09 -10.82 4.01
N GLU A 179 34.22 -9.85 3.74
CA GLU A 179 34.35 -8.48 4.25
C GLU A 179 34.02 -8.39 5.76
N ILE A 180 33.31 -9.38 6.30
CA ILE A 180 32.98 -9.51 7.73
C ILE A 180 33.87 -10.61 8.35
N GLU A 181 34.50 -10.31 9.48
CA GLU A 181 35.34 -11.25 10.20
C GLU A 181 34.51 -12.43 10.79
N SER A 182 35.13 -13.60 10.98
CA SER A 182 34.44 -14.69 11.69
C SER A 182 34.09 -14.26 13.11
N ASP A 183 32.82 -14.43 13.49
CA ASP A 183 32.25 -14.10 14.80
C ASP A 183 32.12 -12.60 15.11
N GLU A 184 32.27 -11.74 14.10
CA GLU A 184 31.96 -10.33 14.24
C GLU A 184 30.47 -10.11 14.54
N LYS A 185 30.21 -9.23 15.52
CA LYS A 185 28.88 -8.76 15.86
C LYS A 185 28.69 -7.36 15.30
N GLY A 186 27.49 -7.09 14.82
CA GLY A 186 27.12 -5.81 14.24
C GLY A 186 25.62 -5.75 14.02
N THR A 187 25.18 -4.65 13.46
CA THR A 187 23.79 -4.38 13.12
C THR A 187 23.68 -4.24 11.62
N LEU A 188 22.65 -4.89 11.04
CA LEU A 188 22.33 -4.74 9.64
C LEU A 188 21.28 -3.65 9.46
N TYR A 189 21.58 -2.67 8.64
CA TYR A 189 20.65 -1.61 8.28
C TYR A 189 20.24 -1.75 6.82
N PHE A 190 18.97 -1.50 6.51
CA PHE A 190 18.42 -1.46 5.16
C PHE A 190 17.92 -0.06 4.86
N HIS A 191 18.06 0.35 3.61
CA HIS A 191 17.43 1.53 3.07
C HIS A 191 16.85 1.21 1.70
N PHE A 192 15.52 1.24 1.63
CA PHE A 192 14.78 1.00 0.41
C PHE A 192 14.79 2.26 -0.43
N LEU A 193 15.23 2.16 -1.68
CA LEU A 193 15.22 3.31 -2.58
C LEU A 193 13.82 3.52 -3.18
N LYS A 194 13.66 4.56 -4.00
CA LYS A 194 12.41 5.00 -4.67
C LYS A 194 11.69 3.96 -5.54
N ARG A 195 12.18 2.72 -5.64
CA ARG A 195 11.64 1.68 -6.52
C ARG A 195 11.60 0.34 -5.79
N ALA A 196 10.52 0.09 -5.07
CA ALA A 196 10.07 -1.27 -4.83
C ALA A 196 9.01 -1.59 -5.90
N GLY A 197 9.21 -2.65 -6.67
CA GLY A 197 8.16 -3.12 -7.59
C GLY A 197 6.95 -3.62 -6.82
N LEU A 198 5.80 -3.68 -7.51
CA LEU A 198 4.61 -4.34 -6.98
C LEU A 198 4.94 -5.78 -6.60
N PHE A 199 4.40 -6.23 -5.47
CA PHE A 199 4.43 -7.64 -5.10
C PHE A 199 3.44 -8.39 -5.99
N SER A 200 3.96 -9.26 -6.86
CA SER A 200 3.11 -10.07 -7.73
C SER A 200 2.94 -11.45 -7.11
N PHE A 201 1.76 -11.68 -6.55
CA PHE A 201 1.35 -12.96 -6.01
C PHE A 201 0.92 -13.89 -7.13
N ASN A 202 1.61 -15.03 -7.26
CA ASN A 202 1.16 -16.11 -8.12
C ASN A 202 0.38 -17.11 -7.25
N LEU A 203 -0.94 -17.05 -7.29
CA LEU A 203 -1.80 -17.95 -6.49
C LEU A 203 -1.61 -19.43 -6.87
N SER A 204 -1.12 -19.70 -8.08
CA SER A 204 -0.79 -21.05 -8.56
C SER A 204 0.65 -21.47 -8.25
N ASN A 205 1.39 -20.72 -7.43
CA ASN A 205 2.74 -21.10 -7.02
C ASN A 205 2.68 -22.37 -6.17
N GLU A 206 3.47 -23.39 -6.56
CA GLU A 206 3.53 -24.68 -5.86
C GLU A 206 4.06 -24.59 -4.42
N LYS A 207 4.72 -23.49 -4.08
CA LYS A 207 5.14 -23.19 -2.70
C LYS A 207 4.00 -22.67 -1.82
N ASN A 208 2.91 -22.18 -2.40
CA ASN A 208 1.78 -21.65 -1.62
C ASN A 208 1.18 -22.76 -0.75
N THR A 209 0.82 -22.40 0.48
CA THR A 209 0.15 -23.30 1.43
C THR A 209 -1.28 -22.83 1.68
N SER A 210 -2.00 -23.33 2.69
CA SER A 210 -3.27 -22.68 3.08
C SER A 210 -3.04 -21.32 3.74
N THR A 211 -1.87 -21.14 4.38
CA THR A 211 -1.59 -20.01 5.28
C THR A 211 -0.43 -19.12 4.84
N GLU A 212 0.24 -19.43 3.74
CA GLU A 212 1.40 -18.68 3.24
C GLU A 212 1.33 -18.50 1.72
N ARG A 213 1.61 -17.28 1.25
CA ARG A 213 1.62 -16.92 -0.16
C ARG A 213 2.97 -16.36 -0.55
N PHE A 214 3.47 -16.82 -1.70
CA PHE A 214 4.74 -16.38 -2.24
C PHE A 214 4.54 -15.33 -3.33
N PHE A 215 5.37 -14.30 -3.30
CA PHE A 215 5.36 -13.22 -4.28
C PHE A 215 6.73 -13.04 -4.91
N THR A 216 6.70 -12.66 -6.18
CA THR A 216 7.91 -12.18 -6.86
C THR A 216 7.90 -10.67 -6.90
N THR A 217 9.08 -10.07 -6.89
CA THR A 217 9.24 -8.62 -7.08
C THR A 217 10.08 -8.35 -8.30
N VAL A 218 9.83 -7.21 -8.95
CA VAL A 218 10.68 -6.73 -10.04
C VAL A 218 11.31 -5.41 -9.62
N GLY A 219 12.63 -5.35 -9.62
CA GLY A 219 13.36 -4.08 -9.58
C GLY A 219 13.42 -3.37 -8.22
N THR A 220 13.24 -4.10 -7.12
CA THR A 220 13.64 -3.62 -5.79
C THR A 220 15.14 -3.37 -5.79
N ASN A 221 15.53 -2.11 -5.64
CA ASN A 221 16.91 -1.75 -5.35
C ASN A 221 16.93 -1.09 -3.97
N GLY A 222 17.75 -1.64 -3.09
CA GLY A 222 18.02 -1.05 -1.79
C GLY A 222 19.52 -0.94 -1.56
N LYS A 223 19.87 -0.19 -0.53
CA LYS A 223 21.19 -0.23 0.09
C LYS A 223 21.08 -0.91 1.43
N MET A 224 22.08 -1.69 1.80
CA MET A 224 22.20 -2.18 3.15
C MET A 224 23.62 -1.98 3.67
N ASN A 225 23.72 -1.81 4.97
CA ASN A 225 24.96 -1.51 5.65
C ASN A 225 25.13 -2.45 6.84
N TRP A 226 26.29 -3.11 6.90
CA TRP A 226 26.73 -3.79 8.10
C TRP A 226 27.59 -2.85 8.92
N ILE A 227 27.19 -2.61 10.17
CA ILE A 227 27.89 -1.70 11.08
C ILE A 227 28.32 -2.46 12.32
N SER A 228 29.61 -2.48 12.59
CA SER A 228 30.24 -3.10 13.74
C SER A 228 31.32 -2.19 14.33
N ASP A 229 31.97 -2.65 15.41
CA ASP A 229 33.13 -1.94 15.98
C ASP A 229 34.33 -1.85 15.02
N ASN A 230 34.41 -2.72 14.01
CA ASN A 230 35.57 -2.82 13.12
C ASN A 230 35.27 -2.48 11.65
N ALA A 231 34.00 -2.44 11.26
CA ALA A 231 33.60 -2.33 9.86
C ALA A 231 32.32 -1.51 9.67
N ASN A 232 32.28 -0.75 8.57
CA ASN A 232 31.09 -0.16 7.99
C ASN A 232 31.09 -0.53 6.50
N ILE A 233 30.27 -1.50 6.12
CA ILE A 233 30.29 -2.14 4.80
C ILE A 233 28.95 -1.88 4.12
N GLU A 234 28.97 -1.15 3.00
CA GLU A 234 27.79 -0.90 2.17
C GLU A 234 27.69 -1.92 1.03
N LYS A 235 26.50 -2.49 0.84
CA LYS A 235 26.14 -3.26 -0.36
C LYS A 235 24.80 -2.81 -0.93
N SER A 236 24.62 -3.00 -2.24
CA SER A 236 23.30 -2.95 -2.84
C SER A 236 22.61 -4.31 -2.71
N PHE A 237 21.30 -4.29 -2.52
CA PHE A 237 20.49 -5.50 -2.49
C PHE A 237 19.25 -5.38 -3.38
N SER A 238 18.69 -6.54 -3.73
CA SER A 238 17.38 -6.65 -4.39
C SER A 238 16.51 -7.68 -3.69
N ILE A 239 15.19 -7.57 -3.78
CA ILE A 239 14.26 -8.61 -3.31
C ILE A 239 13.88 -9.49 -4.52
N THR A 240 14.23 -10.76 -4.48
CA THR A 240 14.00 -11.69 -5.60
C THR A 240 12.67 -12.43 -5.46
N ASP A 241 12.34 -12.84 -4.24
CA ASP A 241 11.15 -13.59 -3.87
C ASP A 241 10.74 -13.13 -2.46
N GLY A 242 9.63 -13.62 -1.98
CA GLY A 242 9.20 -13.40 -0.61
C GLY A 242 7.95 -14.18 -0.31
N SER A 243 7.60 -14.21 0.97
CA SER A 243 6.34 -14.81 1.40
C SER A 243 5.63 -13.93 2.41
N ILE A 244 4.34 -14.22 2.53
CA ILE A 244 3.46 -13.57 3.47
C ILE A 244 2.54 -14.61 4.06
N ASN A 245 2.33 -14.57 5.36
CA ASN A 245 1.40 -15.50 6.00
C ASN A 245 0.10 -14.81 6.43
N ASP A 246 -0.90 -15.61 6.80
CA ASP A 246 -2.21 -15.12 7.23
C ASP A 246 -2.16 -14.20 8.46
N SER A 247 -1.07 -14.21 9.23
CA SER A 247 -0.87 -13.30 10.37
C SER A 247 -0.23 -11.96 9.98
N GLY A 248 0.07 -11.80 8.69
CA GLY A 248 0.67 -10.62 8.11
C GLY A 248 2.19 -10.52 8.31
N GLU A 249 2.88 -11.61 8.66
CA GLU A 249 4.33 -11.61 8.66
C GLU A 249 4.85 -11.65 7.22
N VAL A 250 5.78 -10.75 6.90
CA VAL A 250 6.35 -10.61 5.57
C VAL A 250 7.80 -11.07 5.61
N VAL A 251 8.15 -12.04 4.77
CA VAL A 251 9.53 -12.52 4.60
C VAL A 251 10.04 -12.07 3.24
N PHE A 252 11.16 -11.36 3.21
CA PHE A 252 11.86 -11.01 1.98
C PHE A 252 13.03 -11.95 1.72
N GLU A 253 13.13 -12.47 0.50
CA GLU A 253 14.36 -13.07 0.00
C GLU A 253 15.24 -11.97 -0.59
N ILE A 254 16.20 -11.52 0.21
CA ILE A 254 17.15 -10.48 -0.15
C ILE A 254 18.34 -11.13 -0.86
N SER A 255 18.67 -10.62 -2.04
CA SER A 255 19.79 -11.07 -2.85
C SER A 255 20.86 -9.99 -2.95
N THR A 256 22.12 -10.41 -2.79
CA THR A 256 23.32 -9.63 -3.10
C THR A 256 24.31 -10.44 -3.90
N ASP A 257 24.80 -9.88 -5.00
CA ASP A 257 25.73 -10.55 -5.91
C ASP A 257 25.18 -11.93 -6.36
N ASN A 258 25.52 -13.01 -5.64
CA ASN A 258 25.05 -14.38 -5.87
C ASN A 258 24.51 -15.09 -4.61
N ASN A 259 24.32 -14.37 -3.51
CA ASN A 259 23.86 -14.92 -2.24
C ASN A 259 22.46 -14.41 -1.93
N THR A 260 21.63 -15.27 -1.35
CA THR A 260 20.26 -14.95 -0.92
C THR A 260 20.08 -15.21 0.56
N LEU A 261 19.32 -14.35 1.25
CA LEU A 261 18.93 -14.51 2.64
C LEU A 261 17.45 -14.19 2.80
N SER A 262 16.72 -15.05 3.50
CA SER A 262 15.35 -14.76 3.92
C SER A 262 15.36 -13.95 5.21
N ILE A 263 14.65 -12.83 5.24
CA ILE A 263 14.53 -11.98 6.44
C ILE A 263 13.07 -11.62 6.70
N ASN A 264 12.64 -11.71 7.96
CA ASN A 264 11.28 -11.37 8.35
C ASN A 264 11.18 -9.88 8.75
N ILE A 265 10.42 -9.12 7.96
CA ILE A 265 10.15 -7.71 8.22
C ILE A 265 9.05 -7.59 9.27
N GLY A 266 9.32 -6.82 10.32
CA GLY A 266 8.43 -6.60 11.46
C GLY A 266 8.77 -7.40 12.71
N THR A 267 9.43 -8.55 12.57
CA THR A 267 9.89 -9.36 13.72
C THR A 267 11.41 -9.30 13.88
N ASP A 268 12.17 -9.63 12.84
CA ASP A 268 13.63 -9.54 12.84
C ASP A 268 14.12 -8.14 12.49
N VAL A 269 13.33 -7.43 11.68
CA VAL A 269 13.66 -6.11 11.18
C VAL A 269 12.61 -5.10 11.63
N VAL A 270 13.06 -4.02 12.25
CA VAL A 270 12.19 -2.91 12.65
C VAL A 270 12.45 -1.70 11.77
N CYS A 271 11.39 -0.99 11.40
CA CYS A 271 11.51 0.29 10.70
C CYS A 271 12.14 1.30 11.66
N ILE A 272 13.05 2.10 11.14
CA ILE A 272 13.73 3.17 11.86
C ILE A 272 13.59 4.46 11.09
N SER A 273 13.86 5.52 11.81
CA SER A 273 13.83 6.85 11.23
C SER A 273 15.04 7.08 10.33
N GLU A 274 14.92 8.02 9.38
CA GLU A 274 16.05 8.37 8.51
C GLU A 274 17.20 8.98 9.31
N HIS A 275 16.89 9.68 10.41
CA HIS A 275 17.88 10.23 11.34
C HIS A 275 18.69 9.11 11.99
N GLU A 276 18.02 8.10 12.57
CA GLU A 276 18.71 6.96 13.20
C GLU A 276 19.60 6.21 12.18
N TYR A 277 19.13 6.08 10.94
CA TYR A 277 19.89 5.44 9.88
C TYR A 277 21.17 6.21 9.53
N ASP A 278 21.07 7.53 9.34
CA ASP A 278 22.23 8.37 9.02
C ASP A 278 23.24 8.43 10.18
N GLU A 279 22.74 8.56 11.43
CA GLU A 279 23.57 8.51 12.64
C GLU A 279 24.36 7.20 12.72
N ALA A 280 23.69 6.07 12.46
CA ALA A 280 24.32 4.76 12.50
C ALA A 280 25.47 4.65 11.48
N LEU A 281 25.30 5.22 10.29
CA LEU A 281 26.32 5.25 9.25
C LEU A 281 27.48 6.20 9.55
N GLY A 282 27.42 6.96 10.64
CA GLY A 282 28.38 8.00 10.95
C GLY A 282 28.39 9.10 9.89
N LEU A 283 27.29 9.25 9.15
CA LEU A 283 27.08 10.41 8.32
C LEU A 283 26.96 11.60 9.25
N GLU A 284 27.61 12.71 8.89
CA GLU A 284 27.40 13.95 9.63
C GLU A 284 25.90 14.23 9.52
N VAL A 285 25.20 14.20 10.66
CA VAL A 285 23.83 14.71 10.81
C VAL A 285 23.95 16.20 10.51
N ASP A 286 23.92 16.50 9.22
CA ASP A 286 24.20 17.82 8.68
C ASP A 286 23.16 18.74 9.29
N GLU A 287 23.59 19.81 9.95
CA GLU A 287 22.69 20.86 10.45
C GLU A 287 21.79 21.42 9.33
N ASN A 288 22.15 21.18 8.07
CA ASN A 288 21.40 21.53 6.88
C ASN A 288 20.35 20.47 6.45
N LYS A 289 20.42 19.22 6.91
CA LYS A 289 19.40 18.19 6.63
C LYS A 289 18.32 18.20 7.71
N VAL A 290 17.07 18.12 7.27
CA VAL A 290 15.89 18.06 8.12
C VAL A 290 15.32 16.66 8.11
N TYR A 291 15.18 16.11 9.30
CA TYR A 291 14.56 14.82 9.55
C TYR A 291 13.15 15.06 10.07
N LEU A 292 12.14 14.92 9.19
CA LEU A 292 10.74 15.19 9.52
C LEU A 292 10.27 14.44 10.78
N ASP A 293 10.70 13.19 10.94
CA ASP A 293 10.43 12.33 12.09
C ASP A 293 10.95 12.86 13.43
N THR A 294 11.92 13.79 13.41
CA THR A 294 12.47 14.43 14.61
C THR A 294 11.81 15.77 14.93
N LEU A 295 11.05 16.33 13.99
CA LEU A 295 10.41 17.62 14.16
C LEU A 295 9.16 17.50 15.04
N PRO A 296 8.87 18.52 15.88
CA PRO A 296 7.57 18.67 16.49
C PRO A 296 6.45 18.68 15.44
N VAL A 297 5.37 17.96 15.73
CA VAL A 297 4.16 17.95 14.92
C VAL A 297 3.13 18.89 15.53
N PHE A 298 2.52 19.78 14.74
CA PHE A 298 1.39 20.60 15.14
C PHE A 298 0.12 20.25 14.36
N GLU A 299 -1.03 20.53 14.95
CA GLU A 299 -2.32 20.23 14.33
C GLU A 299 -2.61 21.23 13.20
N VAL A 300 -2.95 20.69 12.03
CA VAL A 300 -3.54 21.41 10.90
C VAL A 300 -4.93 20.86 10.72
N THR A 301 -5.88 21.74 10.42
CA THR A 301 -7.28 21.38 10.18
C THR A 301 -7.73 21.96 8.85
N THR A 302 -8.75 21.34 8.26
CA THR A 302 -9.35 21.78 7.00
C THR A 302 -10.85 21.47 7.00
N ALA A 303 -11.65 22.38 6.45
CA ALA A 303 -13.04 22.13 6.09
C ALA A 303 -13.20 21.61 4.65
N SER A 304 -12.12 21.50 3.88
CA SER A 304 -12.12 21.08 2.47
C SER A 304 -11.85 19.58 2.29
N ALA A 305 -11.82 18.80 3.37
CA ALA A 305 -11.81 17.34 3.35
C ALA A 305 -12.85 16.75 4.33
N GLU A 306 -13.45 15.62 3.95
CA GLU A 306 -14.40 14.87 4.79
C GLU A 306 -14.15 13.37 4.61
N ALA A 307 -14.16 12.60 5.70
CA ALA A 307 -13.96 11.14 5.69
C ALA A 307 -12.70 10.68 4.91
N GLY A 308 -11.60 11.45 5.02
CA GLY A 308 -10.35 11.16 4.34
C GLY A 308 -10.35 11.46 2.83
N MET A 309 -11.37 12.15 2.32
CA MET A 309 -11.51 12.56 0.93
C MET A 309 -11.47 14.08 0.81
N TRP A 310 -10.67 14.60 -0.11
CA TRP A 310 -10.76 15.99 -0.54
C TRP A 310 -12.08 16.22 -1.28
N LYS A 311 -12.69 17.40 -1.10
CA LYS A 311 -13.89 17.77 -1.85
C LYS A 311 -13.59 17.93 -3.36
N ASP A 312 -14.60 17.70 -4.19
CA ASP A 312 -14.45 17.72 -5.65
C ASP A 312 -13.95 19.08 -6.18
N GLU A 313 -14.34 20.19 -5.57
CA GLU A 313 -14.03 21.53 -6.09
C GLU A 313 -12.51 21.79 -6.16
N ILE A 314 -11.71 21.10 -5.34
CA ILE A 314 -10.26 21.31 -5.31
C ILE A 314 -9.56 20.84 -6.59
N GLY A 315 -10.19 19.95 -7.37
CA GLY A 315 -9.59 19.33 -8.56
C GLY A 315 -9.33 20.32 -9.70
N LEU A 316 -8.25 20.11 -10.47
CA LEU A 316 -7.81 21.03 -11.52
C LEU A 316 -8.84 21.27 -12.63
N LYS A 317 -9.60 20.22 -12.99
CA LYS A 317 -10.69 20.34 -13.99
C LYS A 317 -12.08 20.51 -13.36
N ALA A 318 -12.16 20.54 -12.03
CA ALA A 318 -13.37 20.94 -11.33
C ALA A 318 -13.35 22.47 -11.21
N GLU A 319 -13.22 23.02 -10.00
CA GLU A 319 -13.13 24.46 -9.79
C GLU A 319 -11.69 24.95 -9.59
N ASN A 320 -10.74 24.02 -9.39
CA ASN A 320 -9.32 24.29 -9.14
C ASN A 320 -9.11 25.25 -7.96
N VAL A 321 -9.87 25.08 -6.87
CA VAL A 321 -9.73 25.91 -5.67
C VAL A 321 -8.79 25.26 -4.66
N SER A 322 -7.86 26.03 -4.09
CA SER A 322 -7.03 25.53 -2.99
C SER A 322 -7.89 25.21 -1.77
N PRO A 323 -7.58 24.14 -1.01
CA PRO A 323 -8.33 23.83 0.20
C PRO A 323 -8.12 24.90 1.29
N GLU A 324 -9.14 25.09 2.12
CA GLU A 324 -9.03 25.87 3.36
C GLU A 324 -8.08 25.16 4.31
N LEU A 325 -7.25 25.93 5.03
CA LEU A 325 -6.34 25.37 6.04
C LEU A 325 -6.27 26.30 7.25
N THR A 326 -6.30 25.72 8.44
CA THR A 326 -6.14 26.43 9.71
C THR A 326 -5.18 25.69 10.63
N TRP A 327 -4.30 26.43 11.30
CA TRP A 327 -3.39 25.91 12.33
C TRP A 327 -3.14 26.95 13.43
N ASP A 328 -2.61 26.50 14.56
CA ASP A 328 -2.14 27.39 15.62
C ASP A 328 -0.73 27.92 15.32
N ALA A 329 -0.44 29.12 15.80
CA ALA A 329 0.89 29.71 15.66
C ALA A 329 1.94 28.87 16.41
N VAL A 330 3.02 28.50 15.71
CA VAL A 330 4.16 27.78 16.27
C VAL A 330 5.15 28.76 16.88
N ASP A 331 5.62 28.49 18.09
CA ASP A 331 6.59 29.35 18.78
C ASP A 331 7.89 29.48 17.97
N GLY A 332 8.37 30.72 17.84
CA GLY A 332 9.54 31.05 17.03
C GLY A 332 9.33 31.09 15.51
N ALA A 333 8.17 30.66 15.00
CA ALA A 333 7.88 30.74 13.56
C ALA A 333 7.40 32.13 13.14
N THR A 334 7.96 32.65 12.04
CA THR A 334 7.53 33.92 11.44
C THR A 334 6.93 33.74 10.04
N ARG A 335 7.17 32.58 9.43
CA ARG A 335 6.65 32.18 8.12
C ARG A 335 6.15 30.74 8.16
N TYR A 336 5.28 30.40 7.21
CA TYR A 336 4.81 29.04 6.97
C TYR A 336 4.89 28.73 5.48
N ALA A 337 5.42 27.57 5.13
CA ALA A 337 5.35 27.04 3.77
C ALA A 337 4.26 25.98 3.68
N VAL A 338 3.38 26.09 2.68
CA VAL A 338 2.37 25.08 2.35
C VAL A 338 2.81 24.31 1.12
N LEU A 339 2.77 22.98 1.21
CA LEU A 339 3.24 22.05 0.18
C LEU A 339 2.17 20.99 -0.08
N MET A 340 1.74 20.77 -1.32
CA MET A 340 0.85 19.66 -1.67
C MET A 340 1.53 18.70 -2.65
N ILE A 341 1.58 17.41 -2.28
CA ILE A 341 2.24 16.36 -3.06
C ILE A 341 1.26 15.22 -3.32
N ASP A 342 1.22 14.73 -4.56
CA ASP A 342 0.60 13.46 -4.93
C ASP A 342 1.55 12.31 -4.52
N GLU A 343 1.18 11.59 -3.46
CA GLU A 343 1.99 10.49 -2.93
C GLU A 343 1.83 9.19 -3.72
N THR A 344 0.78 9.06 -4.53
CA THR A 344 0.51 7.87 -5.35
C THR A 344 1.38 7.84 -6.60
N THR A 345 1.73 9.00 -7.17
CA THR A 345 2.57 9.05 -8.38
C THR A 345 4.05 8.79 -8.07
N ALA A 346 4.69 7.91 -8.84
CA ALA A 346 6.13 7.63 -8.69
C ALA A 346 7.03 8.87 -8.87
N GLY A 347 6.53 9.90 -9.56
CA GLY A 347 7.21 11.19 -9.75
C GLY A 347 6.90 12.25 -8.69
N LYS A 348 6.08 11.92 -7.68
CA LYS A 348 5.65 12.79 -6.59
C LYS A 348 5.21 14.17 -7.11
N TRP A 349 4.13 14.15 -7.91
CA TRP A 349 3.65 15.34 -8.60
C TRP A 349 3.33 16.45 -7.59
N PHE A 350 3.77 17.67 -7.89
CA PHE A 350 3.72 18.78 -6.95
C PHE A 350 2.63 19.78 -7.33
N HIS A 351 1.65 19.90 -6.45
CA HIS A 351 0.38 20.58 -6.72
C HIS A 351 0.31 21.98 -6.11
N TRP A 352 0.97 22.23 -4.98
CA TRP A 352 0.86 23.52 -4.30
C TRP A 352 2.16 23.95 -3.64
N TYR A 353 2.56 25.20 -3.86
CA TYR A 353 3.49 25.92 -3.01
C TYR A 353 2.94 27.29 -2.64
N ALA A 354 2.90 27.60 -1.35
CA ALA A 354 2.66 28.94 -0.85
C ALA A 354 3.60 29.24 0.31
N LEU A 355 4.08 30.49 0.42
CA LEU A 355 4.82 30.98 1.56
C LEU A 355 4.05 32.15 2.17
N VAL A 356 3.66 32.03 3.44
CA VAL A 356 2.73 32.94 4.11
C VAL A 356 3.21 33.31 5.52
N ASP A 357 2.66 34.38 6.10
CA ASP A 357 2.90 34.83 7.49
C ASP A 357 1.65 34.81 8.36
N LYS A 358 0.63 34.08 7.90
CA LYS A 358 -0.63 33.87 8.59
C LYS A 358 -0.83 32.39 8.87
N THR A 359 -1.79 32.10 9.74
CA THR A 359 -2.09 30.73 10.21
C THR A 359 -3.45 30.22 9.73
N HIS A 360 -4.02 30.90 8.72
CA HIS A 360 -5.27 30.55 8.09
C HIS A 360 -5.23 30.92 6.60
N LEU A 361 -5.61 29.98 5.74
CA LEU A 361 -5.80 30.18 4.31
C LEU A 361 -7.27 29.95 3.96
N ASP A 362 -7.86 30.90 3.25
CA ASP A 362 -9.26 30.78 2.81
C ASP A 362 -9.36 29.74 1.68
N GLU A 363 -10.50 29.06 1.58
CA GLU A 363 -10.80 28.19 0.43
C GLU A 363 -10.74 29.02 -0.87
N GLY A 364 -10.04 28.51 -1.88
CA GLY A 364 -9.88 29.19 -3.16
C GLY A 364 -9.05 30.47 -3.12
N GLU A 365 -8.23 30.70 -2.08
CA GLU A 365 -7.26 31.79 -2.09
C GLU A 365 -6.23 31.65 -3.23
N TYR A 366 -5.93 30.40 -3.62
CA TYR A 366 -5.08 30.05 -4.75
C TYR A 366 -5.88 29.24 -5.77
N THR A 367 -5.94 29.69 -7.02
CA THR A 367 -6.83 29.11 -8.04
C THR A 367 -6.13 28.79 -9.36
N ASP A 368 -4.81 29.00 -9.44
CA ASP A 368 -4.02 28.69 -10.64
C ASP A 368 -2.51 28.58 -10.38
N ILE A 369 -1.79 28.03 -11.36
CA ILE A 369 -0.34 27.80 -11.31
C ILE A 369 0.45 29.09 -11.02
N ALA A 370 -0.04 30.25 -11.48
CA ALA A 370 0.65 31.52 -11.27
C ALA A 370 0.50 32.03 -9.83
N SER A 371 -0.62 31.71 -9.17
CA SER A 371 -0.80 31.91 -7.74
C SER A 371 -0.03 30.87 -6.90
N GLY A 372 0.27 29.70 -7.48
CA GLY A 372 1.03 28.63 -6.84
C GLY A 372 0.26 27.34 -6.62
N TYR A 373 -0.94 27.19 -7.22
CA TYR A 373 -1.79 26.01 -7.02
C TYR A 373 -2.26 25.38 -8.35
N ALA A 374 -2.11 24.08 -8.47
CA ALA A 374 -2.75 23.25 -9.47
C ALA A 374 -3.37 22.05 -8.76
N GLY A 375 -4.68 21.97 -8.75
CA GLY A 375 -5.41 20.94 -8.02
C GLY A 375 -5.16 19.52 -8.52
N PRO A 376 -5.66 18.51 -7.81
CA PRO A 376 -5.62 17.12 -8.24
C PRO A 376 -6.22 16.89 -9.63
N TYR A 377 -5.62 15.98 -10.42
CA TYR A 377 -6.17 15.57 -11.71
C TYR A 377 -5.90 14.10 -12.09
N PRO A 378 -6.08 13.13 -11.17
CA PRO A 378 -5.68 11.76 -11.43
C PRO A 378 -6.67 11.04 -12.36
N THR A 379 -6.24 9.90 -12.92
CA THR A 379 -7.11 8.98 -13.69
C THR A 379 -7.94 8.05 -12.81
N GLU A 380 -7.50 7.85 -11.58
CA GLU A 380 -8.10 7.01 -10.55
C GLU A 380 -7.95 7.71 -9.19
N THR A 381 -8.34 7.07 -8.10
CA THR A 381 -8.16 7.66 -6.77
C THR A 381 -6.67 7.73 -6.40
N HIS A 382 -6.18 8.92 -6.07
CA HIS A 382 -4.81 9.13 -5.58
C HIS A 382 -4.82 9.73 -4.16
N GLN A 383 -3.74 9.52 -3.42
CA GLN A 383 -3.44 10.13 -2.12
C GLN A 383 -2.70 11.45 -2.30
N TYR A 384 -3.20 12.52 -1.66
CA TYR A 384 -2.56 13.83 -1.67
C TYR A 384 -2.33 14.33 -0.25
N ASN A 385 -1.08 14.64 0.05
CA ASN A 385 -0.68 15.13 1.36
C ASN A 385 -0.39 16.64 1.28
N VAL A 386 -1.03 17.41 2.17
CA VAL A 386 -0.80 18.85 2.33
C VAL A 386 -0.01 19.07 3.61
N TYR A 387 1.24 19.51 3.48
CA TYR A 387 2.12 19.82 4.59
C TYR A 387 2.12 21.33 4.85
N VAL A 388 2.07 21.71 6.12
CA VAL A 388 2.32 23.07 6.59
C VAL A 388 3.61 23.05 7.39
N ILE A 389 4.65 23.73 6.91
CA ILE A 389 5.98 23.75 7.53
C ILE A 389 6.16 25.09 8.24
N ALA A 390 6.39 25.06 9.55
CA ALA A 390 6.67 26.25 10.34
C ALA A 390 8.15 26.64 10.21
N LEU A 391 8.39 27.90 9.84
CA LEU A 391 9.73 28.41 9.54
C LEU A 391 10.10 29.57 10.46
N ARG A 392 11.34 29.57 10.96
CA ARG A 392 11.89 30.66 11.76
C ARG A 392 11.89 31.98 11.00
N ASP A 393 12.26 31.95 9.73
CA ASP A 393 12.33 33.10 8.83
C ASP A 393 12.02 32.69 7.37
N GLU A 394 11.95 33.68 6.49
CA GLU A 394 11.83 33.51 5.05
C GLU A 394 12.99 32.63 4.52
N PRO A 395 12.70 31.54 3.79
CA PRO A 395 13.74 30.66 3.26
C PRO A 395 14.60 31.38 2.22
N SER A 396 15.79 30.87 1.96
CA SER A 396 16.66 31.35 0.89
C SER A 396 15.96 31.31 -0.46
N ASP A 397 16.28 32.28 -1.31
CA ASP A 397 15.54 32.58 -2.54
C ASP A 397 15.45 31.34 -3.46
N PHE A 398 14.32 30.64 -3.38
CA PHE A 398 14.06 29.38 -4.05
C PHE A 398 12.58 29.32 -4.47
N PHE A 399 12.33 28.80 -5.67
CA PHE A 399 10.99 28.70 -6.23
C PHE A 399 10.69 27.27 -6.63
N TYR A 400 9.62 26.69 -6.09
CA TYR A 400 9.09 25.44 -6.61
C TYR A 400 8.23 25.69 -7.83
N LYS A 401 8.54 24.98 -8.91
CA LYS A 401 7.61 24.87 -10.03
C LYS A 401 6.45 23.94 -9.62
N VAL A 402 5.25 24.50 -9.56
CA VAL A 402 4.01 23.74 -9.37
C VAL A 402 3.54 23.15 -10.70
N ASP A 403 2.68 22.13 -10.62
CA ASP A 403 2.28 21.30 -11.75
C ASP A 403 3.48 20.63 -12.45
N ALA A 404 4.34 19.99 -11.65
CA ALA A 404 5.52 19.31 -12.15
C ALA A 404 5.89 18.12 -11.26
N GLN A 405 6.55 17.14 -11.88
CA GLN A 405 7.33 16.16 -11.13
C GLN A 405 8.44 16.88 -10.35
N GLY A 406 8.77 16.35 -9.18
CA GLY A 406 9.87 16.88 -8.40
C GLY A 406 10.34 15.96 -7.31
N GLU A 407 10.91 16.56 -6.28
CA GLU A 407 11.40 15.86 -5.10
C GLU A 407 10.24 15.41 -4.21
N ASP A 408 10.51 14.41 -3.37
CA ASP A 408 9.64 14.05 -2.25
C ASP A 408 9.66 15.16 -1.18
N ILE A 409 8.86 14.97 -0.13
CA ILE A 409 8.73 15.96 0.94
C ILE A 409 10.08 16.25 1.62
N PHE A 410 10.95 15.25 1.81
CA PHE A 410 12.25 15.41 2.46
C PHE A 410 13.15 16.38 1.67
N GLY A 411 13.30 16.18 0.37
CA GLY A 411 14.06 17.10 -0.48
C GLY A 411 13.53 18.54 -0.41
N ARG A 412 12.20 18.68 -0.37
CA ARG A 412 11.56 20.00 -0.27
C ARG A 412 11.81 20.67 1.07
N VAL A 413 11.60 19.97 2.18
CA VAL A 413 11.81 20.53 3.51
C VAL A 413 13.29 20.88 3.73
N ASN A 414 14.23 20.11 3.17
CA ASN A 414 15.65 20.46 3.17
C ASN A 414 15.93 21.80 2.49
N ASN A 415 15.31 22.07 1.33
CA ASN A 415 15.47 23.35 0.64
C ASN A 415 14.92 24.54 1.46
N LEU A 416 13.95 24.31 2.35
CA LEU A 416 13.39 25.32 3.25
C LEU A 416 14.25 25.56 4.50
N ASN A 417 15.20 24.67 4.81
CA ASN A 417 15.98 24.69 6.05
C ASN A 417 17.05 25.79 6.11
N THR A 418 17.37 26.42 4.99
CA THR A 418 18.25 27.58 4.94
C THR A 418 17.42 28.85 4.84
N ALA A 419 17.54 29.75 5.80
CA ALA A 419 16.90 31.05 5.79
C ALA A 419 17.54 32.00 4.76
N SER A 420 16.87 33.11 4.46
CA SER A 420 17.31 34.11 3.48
C SER A 420 18.64 34.80 3.82
N ASP A 421 19.03 34.77 5.09
CA ASP A 421 20.35 35.23 5.56
C ASP A 421 21.46 34.17 5.44
N GLY A 422 21.12 32.96 4.97
CA GLY A 422 22.02 31.82 4.81
C GLY A 422 22.17 30.96 6.07
N SER A 423 21.45 31.24 7.15
CA SER A 423 21.49 30.44 8.36
C SER A 423 20.68 29.14 8.22
N ALA A 424 21.23 28.03 8.71
CA ALA A 424 20.57 26.73 8.77
C ALA A 424 19.56 26.64 9.94
N GLY A 425 18.84 25.52 10.01
CA GLY A 425 17.85 25.26 11.07
C GLY A 425 16.63 26.16 10.97
N ASN A 426 16.19 26.49 9.75
CA ASN A 426 15.04 27.35 9.53
C ASN A 426 13.71 26.60 9.74
N VAL A 427 13.69 25.28 9.57
CA VAL A 427 12.48 24.46 9.79
C VAL A 427 12.33 24.13 11.27
N LEU A 428 11.17 24.43 11.84
CA LEU A 428 10.91 24.31 13.29
C LEU A 428 9.96 23.17 13.65
N ALA A 429 8.92 22.98 12.85
CA ALA A 429 7.84 22.02 13.09
C ALA A 429 7.06 21.82 11.79
N TYR A 430 6.21 20.80 11.74
CA TYR A 430 5.29 20.61 10.62
C TYR A 430 3.91 20.10 11.07
N GLY A 431 2.92 20.29 10.24
CA GLY A 431 1.64 19.59 10.31
C GLY A 431 1.26 19.07 8.94
N VAL A 432 0.37 18.08 8.89
CA VAL A 432 -0.03 17.41 7.65
C VAL A 432 -1.52 17.10 7.64
N ILE A 433 -2.16 17.30 6.49
CA ILE A 433 -3.45 16.71 6.15
C ILE A 433 -3.22 15.64 5.09
N GLU A 434 -3.76 14.46 5.33
CA GLU A 434 -3.75 13.34 4.40
C GLU A 434 -5.18 13.09 3.92
N ALA A 435 -5.41 13.21 2.62
CA ALA A 435 -6.69 12.85 2.05
C ALA A 435 -6.55 12.40 0.58
N LYS A 436 -7.48 11.54 0.17
CA LYS A 436 -7.56 11.02 -1.19
C LYS A 436 -8.42 11.93 -2.06
N TYR A 437 -8.19 11.88 -3.37
CA TYR A 437 -9.05 12.53 -4.35
C TYR A 437 -9.37 11.55 -5.48
N THR A 438 -10.66 11.41 -5.77
CA THR A 438 -11.17 10.63 -6.89
C THR A 438 -11.74 11.60 -7.93
N PRO A 439 -11.35 11.48 -9.21
CA PRO A 439 -11.93 12.33 -10.25
C PRO A 439 -13.40 11.95 -10.46
N SER A 440 -14.26 12.93 -10.76
CA SER A 440 -15.64 12.65 -11.17
C SER A 440 -15.68 11.81 -12.47
N GLU A 441 -16.67 10.94 -12.67
CA GLU A 441 -16.67 9.99 -13.81
C GLU A 441 -16.60 10.67 -15.20
N ASP A 442 -17.02 11.93 -15.31
CA ASP A 442 -17.01 12.70 -16.56
C ASP A 442 -15.60 13.23 -16.97
N TYR A 443 -14.58 12.99 -16.14
CA TYR A 443 -13.26 13.63 -16.24
C TYR A 443 -12.44 13.29 -17.50
N TYR A 444 -12.68 12.12 -18.11
CA TYR A 444 -11.99 11.66 -19.32
C TYR A 444 -12.90 11.36 -20.51
N GLY A 445 -14.23 11.49 -20.39
CA GLY A 445 -15.17 11.41 -21.53
C GLY A 445 -15.13 10.12 -22.36
N TYR A 446 -14.53 9.04 -21.86
CA TYR A 446 -14.52 7.73 -22.50
C TYR A 446 -15.43 6.77 -21.71
N ARG A 447 -16.70 6.70 -22.11
CA ARG A 447 -17.55 5.51 -21.91
C ARG A 447 -18.26 5.20 -23.22
#